data_AF-A0A1N7LB62-F1
#
_entry.id   AF-A0A1N7LB62-F1
#
_cell.length_a   1.000
_cell.length_b   1.000
_cell.length_c   1.000
_cell.angle_alpha   90.00
_cell.angle_beta   90.00
_cell.angle_gamma   90.00
#
_symmetry.space_group_name_H-M   'P 1'
#
loop_
_entity.id
_entity.type
_entity.pdbx_description
1 polymer ?
#
loop_
_entity_poly.entity_id
_entity_poly.type
_entity_poly.pdbx_seq_one_letter_code
_entity_poly.pdbx_strand_id
1 'polypeptide(L)'
;MTASLSFAALRTGGKAALARALAMIEARPDAPETIDLLSAAYAEPQAHVVGITGPPGVGKSTLINALIAGWRQRNRRVAVIAVDPSSRRSGGALLGDRTRLTTDPEDTGIFVRSMAARDRLGGLAGLTVGAMVLMRALYDVVLIETVGVGQSETDVVRVADTVLFCVQPGSGDSLQFMKAGIAEIPHIVLVTKADMDREARRARADVEGALSLASEESDWLIPVLLVSSQRGEGVDQVIDTIDQHAAHLGPQRASVRQAQAEDWLAEFVRERFGREGLKRAGTLTLAAGSSPFSALAEVAGRLQG
;
A
#
# COMPACT_ATOMS: atom_id res chain seq x y z
N MET A 1 -21.04 -6.15 27.14
CA MET A 1 -19.68 -6.67 27.39
C MET A 1 -19.13 -7.19 26.07
N THR A 2 -18.39 -6.36 25.33
CA THR A 2 -17.66 -6.82 24.13
C THR A 2 -16.46 -7.62 24.60
N ALA A 3 -16.45 -8.93 24.36
CA ALA A 3 -15.28 -9.76 24.61
C ALA A 3 -14.04 -9.12 23.96
N SER A 4 -12.95 -8.99 24.73
CA SER A 4 -11.68 -8.47 24.21
C SER A 4 -11.22 -9.34 23.05
N LEU A 5 -11.07 -8.75 21.86
CA LEU A 5 -10.54 -9.43 20.67
C LEU A 5 -9.03 -9.63 20.84
N SER A 6 -8.62 -10.76 21.40
CA SER A 6 -7.20 -11.13 21.48
C SER A 6 -6.68 -11.58 20.11
N PHE A 7 -5.36 -11.46 19.89
CA PHE A 7 -4.75 -11.94 18.65
C PHE A 7 -4.95 -13.45 18.44
N ALA A 8 -4.87 -14.24 19.51
CA ALA A 8 -5.17 -15.67 19.47
C ALA A 8 -6.60 -15.97 18.97
N ALA A 9 -7.59 -15.17 19.38
CA ALA A 9 -8.96 -15.30 18.91
C ALA A 9 -9.13 -14.90 17.42
N LEU A 10 -8.27 -14.02 16.88
CA LEU A 10 -8.31 -13.67 15.46
C LEU A 10 -7.88 -14.81 14.54
N ARG A 11 -6.95 -15.67 14.99
CA ARG A 11 -6.47 -16.82 14.19
C ARG A 11 -7.58 -17.80 13.83
N THR A 12 -8.56 -17.98 14.71
CA THR A 12 -9.69 -18.91 14.50
C THR A 12 -11.02 -18.22 14.23
N GLY A 13 -11.10 -16.90 14.43
CA GLY A 13 -12.35 -16.13 14.33
C GLY A 13 -12.78 -15.74 12.91
N GLY A 14 -11.97 -16.05 11.89
CA GLY A 14 -12.27 -15.84 10.47
C GLY A 14 -12.52 -14.37 10.09
N LYS A 15 -13.18 -14.17 8.94
CA LYS A 15 -13.42 -12.84 8.35
C LYS A 15 -14.15 -11.88 9.30
N ALA A 16 -15.14 -12.38 10.04
CA ALA A 16 -15.95 -11.56 10.94
C ALA A 16 -15.14 -11.02 12.12
N ALA A 17 -14.23 -11.82 12.71
CA ALA A 17 -13.37 -11.37 13.79
C ALA A 17 -12.37 -10.32 13.29
N LEU A 18 -11.75 -10.55 12.12
CA LEU A 18 -10.85 -9.57 11.50
C LEU A 18 -11.57 -8.25 11.19
N ALA A 19 -12.78 -8.29 10.62
CA ALA A 19 -13.56 -7.09 10.35
C ALA A 19 -13.87 -6.28 11.61
N ARG A 20 -14.21 -6.95 12.72
CA ARG A 20 -14.42 -6.30 14.02
C ARG A 20 -13.13 -5.70 14.59
N ALA A 21 -12.01 -6.39 14.48
CA ALA A 21 -10.71 -5.86 14.90
C ALA A 21 -10.32 -4.60 14.12
N LEU A 22 -10.52 -4.60 12.80
CA LEU A 22 -10.27 -3.42 11.97
C LEU A 22 -11.18 -2.24 12.34
N ALA A 23 -12.46 -2.50 12.61
CA ALA A 23 -13.38 -1.46 13.08
C ALA A 23 -12.98 -0.92 14.47
N MET A 24 -12.45 -1.77 15.33
CA MET A 24 -11.96 -1.40 16.66
C MET A 24 -10.71 -0.51 16.56
N ILE A 25 -9.74 -0.86 15.71
CA ILE A 25 -8.55 -0.03 15.44
C ILE A 25 -8.97 1.33 14.87
N GLU A 26 -9.95 1.35 13.96
CA GLU A 26 -10.45 2.60 13.37
C GLU A 26 -11.11 3.52 14.40
N ALA A 27 -11.89 2.95 15.32
CA ALA A 27 -12.62 3.71 16.33
C ALA A 27 -11.72 4.17 17.49
N ARG A 28 -10.72 3.37 17.88
CA ARG A 28 -9.89 3.58 19.07
C ARG A 28 -8.41 3.27 18.80
N PRO A 29 -7.74 4.01 17.92
CA PRO A 29 -6.38 3.68 17.47
C PRO A 29 -5.33 3.70 18.58
N ASP A 30 -5.52 4.51 19.62
CA ASP A 30 -4.58 4.68 20.74
C ASP A 30 -4.99 3.92 22.01
N ALA A 31 -6.07 3.15 21.96
CA ALA A 31 -6.50 2.40 23.14
C ALA A 31 -5.49 1.29 23.48
N PRO A 32 -5.25 0.99 24.78
CA PRO A 32 -4.32 -0.07 25.18
C PRO A 32 -4.62 -1.41 24.48
N GLU A 33 -5.89 -1.78 24.35
CA GLU A 33 -6.26 -3.04 23.70
C GLU A 33 -5.96 -3.06 22.20
N THR A 34 -5.96 -1.90 21.53
CA THR A 34 -5.54 -1.76 20.13
C THR A 34 -4.04 -1.93 19.99
N ILE A 35 -3.29 -1.27 20.88
CA ILE A 35 -1.83 -1.32 20.90
C ILE A 35 -1.38 -2.75 21.16
N ASP A 36 -1.90 -3.40 22.20
CA ASP A 36 -1.56 -4.79 22.54
C ASP A 36 -1.86 -5.75 21.39
N LEU A 37 -3.01 -5.58 20.73
CA LEU A 37 -3.39 -6.41 19.58
C LEU A 37 -2.42 -6.24 18.41
N LEU A 38 -2.08 -4.99 18.06
CA LEU A 38 -1.15 -4.70 16.95
C LEU A 38 0.27 -5.14 17.27
N SER A 39 0.73 -4.95 18.51
CA SER A 39 2.05 -5.42 18.96
C SER A 39 2.17 -6.94 18.91
N ALA A 40 1.14 -7.68 19.35
CA ALA A 40 1.12 -9.13 19.26
C ALA A 40 1.14 -9.61 17.80
N ALA A 41 0.36 -8.99 16.91
CA ALA A 41 0.36 -9.33 15.49
C ALA A 41 1.68 -8.95 14.79
N TYR A 42 2.29 -7.82 15.16
CA TYR A 42 3.57 -7.37 14.61
C TYR A 42 4.71 -8.34 14.90
N ALA A 43 4.70 -8.97 16.09
CA ALA A 43 5.69 -9.95 16.50
C ALA A 43 5.60 -11.28 15.73
N GLU A 44 4.50 -11.54 15.02
CA GLU A 44 4.27 -12.81 14.32
C GLU A 44 3.93 -12.62 12.84
N PRO A 45 4.79 -12.00 12.03
CA PRO A 45 4.50 -11.79 10.63
C PRO A 45 4.61 -13.11 9.84
N GLN A 46 3.59 -13.42 9.04
CA GLN A 46 3.53 -14.63 8.22
C GLN A 46 3.56 -14.32 6.72
N ALA A 47 2.68 -13.41 6.28
CA ALA A 47 2.47 -13.13 4.88
C ALA A 47 3.67 -12.45 4.20
N HIS A 48 3.79 -12.65 2.89
CA HIS A 48 4.51 -11.76 2.01
C HIS A 48 3.60 -10.59 1.62
N VAL A 49 4.07 -9.35 1.81
CA VAL A 49 3.29 -8.14 1.51
C VAL A 49 3.67 -7.60 0.14
N VAL A 50 2.70 -7.54 -0.77
CA VAL A 50 2.88 -7.11 -2.15
C VAL A 50 2.14 -5.80 -2.37
N GLY A 51 2.88 -4.74 -2.65
CA GLY A 51 2.34 -3.46 -3.08
C GLY A 51 2.11 -3.43 -4.58
N ILE A 52 1.00 -2.88 -5.04
CA ILE A 52 0.73 -2.65 -6.47
C ILE A 52 0.35 -1.19 -6.70
N THR A 53 1.08 -0.55 -7.61
CA THR A 53 0.89 0.85 -7.99
C THR A 53 1.05 1.02 -9.50
N GLY A 54 0.76 2.22 -10.00
CA GLY A 54 0.75 2.55 -11.42
C GLY A 54 -0.39 3.49 -11.78
N PRO A 55 -0.36 4.12 -12.97
CA PRO A 55 -1.28 5.20 -13.32
C PRO A 55 -2.75 4.73 -13.36
N PRO A 56 -3.72 5.65 -13.30
CA PRO A 56 -5.13 5.29 -13.37
C PRO A 56 -5.44 4.64 -14.73
N GLY A 57 -6.31 3.63 -14.74
CA GLY A 57 -6.72 2.95 -15.99
C GLY A 57 -5.73 1.91 -16.54
N VAL A 58 -4.55 1.74 -15.93
CA VAL A 58 -3.56 0.73 -16.33
C VAL A 58 -4.08 -0.71 -16.19
N GLY A 59 -5.10 -0.93 -15.34
CA GLY A 59 -5.73 -2.24 -15.15
C GLY A 59 -5.32 -2.96 -13.86
N LYS A 60 -4.90 -2.22 -12.83
CA LYS A 60 -4.52 -2.76 -11.50
C LYS A 60 -5.60 -3.67 -10.92
N SER A 61 -6.84 -3.19 -10.76
CA SER A 61 -7.91 -4.00 -10.15
C SER A 61 -8.21 -5.30 -10.93
N THR A 62 -8.16 -5.26 -12.27
CA THR A 62 -8.31 -6.47 -13.10
C THR A 62 -7.14 -7.44 -12.88
N LEU A 63 -5.91 -6.94 -12.81
CA LEU A 63 -4.74 -7.74 -12.49
C LEU A 63 -4.81 -8.32 -11.08
N ILE A 64 -5.27 -7.56 -10.10
CA ILE A 64 -5.45 -8.02 -8.71
C ILE A 64 -6.41 -9.22 -8.68
N ASN A 65 -7.55 -9.14 -9.37
CA ASN A 65 -8.47 -10.27 -9.46
C ASN A 65 -7.80 -11.53 -10.04
N ALA A 66 -7.00 -11.37 -11.10
CA ALA A 66 -6.25 -12.47 -11.70
C ALA A 66 -5.20 -13.06 -10.74
N LEU A 67 -4.48 -12.22 -10.01
CA LEU A 67 -3.49 -12.65 -9.02
C LEU A 67 -4.13 -13.36 -7.82
N ILE A 68 -5.26 -12.85 -7.32
CA ILE A 68 -6.05 -13.52 -6.27
C ILE A 68 -6.42 -14.92 -6.75
N ALA A 69 -7.02 -15.04 -7.95
CA ALA A 69 -7.39 -16.34 -8.50
C ALA A 69 -6.20 -17.30 -8.60
N GLY A 70 -5.05 -16.84 -9.12
CA GLY A 70 -3.82 -17.64 -9.21
C GLY A 70 -3.30 -18.08 -7.83
N TRP A 71 -3.26 -17.20 -6.84
CA TRP A 71 -2.87 -17.58 -5.47
C TRP A 71 -3.84 -18.56 -4.81
N ARG A 72 -5.15 -18.40 -5.04
CA ARG A 72 -6.16 -19.34 -4.52
C ARG A 72 -6.05 -20.72 -5.17
N GLN A 73 -5.76 -20.79 -6.47
CA GLN A 73 -5.44 -22.07 -7.14
C GLN A 73 -4.22 -22.75 -6.53
N ARG A 74 -3.28 -21.97 -5.99
CA ARG A 74 -2.12 -22.44 -5.22
C ARG A 74 -2.40 -22.63 -3.73
N ASN A 75 -3.67 -22.67 -3.32
CA ASN A 75 -4.15 -22.84 -1.94
C ASN A 75 -3.68 -21.77 -0.93
N ARG A 76 -3.22 -20.59 -1.39
CA ARG A 76 -2.74 -19.51 -0.50
C ARG A 76 -3.88 -18.60 -0.07
N ARG A 77 -3.97 -18.29 1.22
CA ARG A 77 -4.91 -17.31 1.77
C ARG A 77 -4.43 -15.90 1.43
N VAL A 78 -5.31 -15.09 0.85
CA VAL A 78 -5.00 -13.74 0.35
C VAL A 78 -5.82 -12.70 1.08
N ALA A 79 -5.16 -11.68 1.61
CA ALA A 79 -5.81 -10.47 2.07
C ALA A 79 -5.50 -9.29 1.14
N VAL A 80 -6.46 -8.39 0.95
CA VAL A 80 -6.34 -7.25 0.04
C VAL A 80 -6.74 -5.98 0.78
N ILE A 81 -5.86 -4.98 0.70
CA ILE A 81 -6.10 -3.62 1.15
C ILE A 81 -6.13 -2.72 -0.09
N ALA A 82 -7.33 -2.28 -0.47
CA ALA A 82 -7.49 -1.30 -1.56
C ALA A 82 -7.52 0.10 -0.97
N VAL A 83 -6.54 0.93 -1.29
CA VAL A 83 -6.47 2.32 -0.84
C VAL A 83 -7.10 3.20 -1.91
N ASP A 84 -8.22 3.84 -1.54
CA ASP A 84 -9.02 4.69 -2.40
C ASP A 84 -8.78 6.18 -2.07
N PRO A 85 -8.97 7.11 -3.03
CA PRO A 85 -8.96 8.53 -2.70
C PRO A 85 -10.02 8.84 -1.65
N SER A 86 -9.79 9.88 -0.85
CA SER A 86 -10.73 10.32 0.19
C SER A 86 -11.93 11.05 -0.40
N SER A 87 -13.13 10.76 0.11
CA SER A 87 -14.30 11.59 -0.16
C SER A 87 -14.18 12.93 0.58
N ARG A 88 -14.23 14.04 -0.16
CA ARG A 88 -14.27 15.40 0.44
C ARG A 88 -15.48 15.64 1.35
N ARG A 89 -16.55 14.83 1.20
CA ARG A 89 -17.80 15.00 1.94
C ARG A 89 -17.86 14.14 3.21
N SER A 90 -17.42 12.88 3.14
CA SER A 90 -17.52 11.94 4.26
C SER A 90 -16.18 11.61 4.93
N GLY A 91 -15.04 11.95 4.32
CA GLY A 91 -13.71 11.54 4.76
C GLY A 91 -13.41 10.04 4.62
N GLY A 92 -14.38 9.24 4.17
CA GLY A 92 -14.24 7.81 3.88
C GLY A 92 -13.71 7.55 2.46
N ALA A 93 -13.59 6.28 2.09
CA ALA A 93 -13.15 5.87 0.75
C ALA A 93 -14.15 6.41 -0.29
N LEU A 94 -13.66 7.13 -1.30
CA LEU A 94 -14.50 7.81 -2.28
C LEU A 94 -15.30 6.83 -3.13
N LEU A 95 -14.66 5.72 -3.53
CA LEU A 95 -15.24 4.74 -4.45
C LEU A 95 -15.67 3.46 -3.73
N GLY A 96 -15.02 3.12 -2.61
CA GLY A 96 -15.34 1.89 -1.88
C GLY A 96 -15.12 0.68 -2.78
N ASP A 97 -13.97 0.62 -3.46
CA ASP A 97 -13.67 -0.18 -4.66
C ASP A 97 -13.75 -1.72 -4.48
N ARG A 98 -14.31 -2.21 -3.36
CA ARG A 98 -14.77 -3.59 -3.19
C ARG A 98 -15.62 -4.08 -4.36
N THR A 99 -16.35 -3.20 -5.04
CA THR A 99 -17.18 -3.55 -6.20
C THR A 99 -16.38 -3.91 -7.45
N ARG A 100 -15.10 -3.49 -7.56
CA ARG A 100 -14.21 -3.83 -8.68
C ARG A 100 -13.50 -5.18 -8.48
N LEU A 101 -13.47 -5.67 -7.24
CA LEU A 101 -12.86 -6.95 -6.89
C LEU A 101 -13.92 -8.06 -6.89
N THR A 102 -13.88 -8.90 -7.92
CA THR A 102 -14.81 -10.01 -8.10
C THR A 102 -14.32 -11.20 -7.26
N THR A 103 -14.59 -11.15 -5.96
CA THR A 103 -14.23 -12.22 -5.02
C THR A 103 -15.48 -12.95 -4.54
N ASP A 104 -15.37 -14.26 -4.32
CA ASP A 104 -16.43 -15.04 -3.67
C ASP A 104 -16.51 -14.64 -2.18
N PRO A 105 -17.63 -14.08 -1.71
CA PRO A 105 -17.80 -13.71 -0.30
C PRO A 105 -17.62 -14.90 0.64
N GLU A 106 -17.96 -16.11 0.18
CA GLU A 106 -17.91 -17.35 0.97
C GLU A 106 -16.50 -17.99 0.98
N ASP A 107 -15.57 -17.59 0.09
CA ASP A 107 -14.19 -18.09 0.13
C ASP A 107 -13.48 -17.55 1.37
N THR A 108 -13.47 -18.35 2.43
CA THR A 108 -12.81 -18.07 3.71
C THR A 108 -11.32 -17.74 3.59
N GLY A 109 -10.66 -18.11 2.49
CA GLY A 109 -9.27 -17.79 2.20
C GLY A 109 -9.04 -16.41 1.61
N ILE A 110 -10.08 -15.61 1.32
CA ILE A 110 -9.94 -14.25 0.81
C ILE A 110 -10.54 -13.22 1.76
N PHE A 111 -9.82 -12.14 2.05
CA PHE A 111 -10.37 -10.98 2.77
C PHE A 111 -10.05 -9.67 2.08
N VAL A 112 -11.07 -8.82 1.86
CA VAL A 112 -10.91 -7.53 1.17
C VAL A 112 -11.37 -6.37 2.04
N ARG A 113 -10.50 -5.37 2.21
CA ARG A 113 -10.80 -4.12 2.89
C ARG A 113 -10.45 -2.93 2.00
N SER A 114 -11.45 -2.12 1.66
CA SER A 114 -11.20 -0.77 1.12
C SER A 114 -10.93 0.21 2.26
N MET A 115 -9.99 1.11 2.04
CA MET A 115 -9.55 2.12 3.00
C MET A 115 -9.42 3.46 2.28
N ALA A 116 -9.80 4.54 2.95
CA ALA A 116 -9.55 5.87 2.41
C ALA A 116 -8.07 6.22 2.61
N ALA A 117 -7.44 6.86 1.63
CA ALA A 117 -6.12 7.48 1.78
C ALA A 117 -6.10 8.49 2.95
N ARG A 118 -7.25 9.13 3.24
CA ARG A 118 -7.50 10.25 4.17
C ARG A 118 -6.62 11.47 3.86
N ASP A 119 -7.08 12.67 4.22
CA ASP A 119 -6.30 13.91 4.12
C ASP A 119 -5.20 13.87 5.21
N ARG A 120 -4.12 13.15 4.93
CA ARG A 120 -2.90 13.19 5.73
C ARG A 120 -1.94 14.20 5.13
N LEU A 121 -1.09 14.74 5.99
CA LEU A 121 0.05 15.60 5.63
C LEU A 121 1.18 14.77 4.97
N GLY A 122 0.84 13.83 4.08
CA GLY A 122 1.73 12.80 3.52
C GLY A 122 1.33 11.38 3.96
N GLY A 123 1.59 10.39 3.11
CA GLY A 123 1.61 8.98 3.50
C GLY A 123 0.31 8.17 3.34
N LEU A 124 0.48 6.84 3.31
CA LEU A 124 -0.59 5.87 3.56
C LEU A 124 -1.23 6.09 4.94
N ALA A 125 -2.54 5.88 5.06
CA ALA A 125 -3.20 5.99 6.36
C ALA A 125 -2.62 4.97 7.37
N GLY A 126 -2.37 5.37 8.61
CA GLY A 126 -1.93 4.52 9.72
C GLY A 126 -2.93 3.42 10.04
N LEU A 127 -4.20 3.60 9.64
CA LEU A 127 -5.15 2.51 9.62
C LEU A 127 -4.76 1.41 8.61
N THR A 128 -4.21 1.77 7.44
CA THR A 128 -3.62 0.86 6.44
C THR A 128 -2.48 0.06 7.04
N VAL A 129 -1.58 0.70 7.81
CA VAL A 129 -0.47 -0.01 8.47
C VAL A 129 -0.98 -0.99 9.54
N GLY A 130 -1.91 -0.56 10.40
CA GLY A 130 -2.52 -1.46 11.38
C GLY A 130 -3.27 -2.63 10.72
N ALA A 131 -3.98 -2.37 9.62
CA ALA A 131 -4.65 -3.41 8.85
C ALA A 131 -3.65 -4.39 8.20
N MET A 132 -2.59 -3.86 7.59
CA MET A 132 -1.50 -4.64 6.99
C MET A 132 -0.85 -5.52 8.05
N VAL A 133 -0.54 -5.00 9.24
CA VAL A 133 0.08 -5.77 10.33
C VAL A 133 -0.82 -6.95 10.75
N LEU A 134 -2.12 -6.72 10.95
CA LEU A 134 -3.06 -7.80 11.28
C LEU A 134 -3.14 -8.85 10.16
N MET A 135 -3.32 -8.40 8.92
CA MET A 135 -3.47 -9.31 7.78
C MET A 135 -2.17 -10.10 7.53
N ARG A 136 -1.02 -9.45 7.69
CA ARG A 136 0.30 -10.08 7.55
C ARG A 136 0.51 -11.19 8.58
N ALA A 137 -0.10 -11.08 9.76
CA ALA A 137 0.00 -12.10 10.79
C ALA A 137 -1.00 -13.26 10.63
N LEU A 138 -1.96 -13.15 9.69
CA LEU A 138 -3.09 -14.09 9.56
C LEU A 138 -3.21 -14.77 8.19
N TYR A 139 -2.58 -14.22 7.14
CA TYR A 139 -2.67 -14.68 5.76
C TYR A 139 -1.30 -15.07 5.21
N ASP A 140 -1.31 -15.65 4.00
CA ASP A 140 -0.08 -16.09 3.33
C ASP A 140 0.43 -14.99 2.37
N VAL A 141 -0.48 -14.21 1.80
CA VAL A 141 -0.19 -13.02 0.97
C VAL A 141 -1.08 -11.85 1.39
N VAL A 142 -0.49 -10.66 1.53
CA VAL A 142 -1.22 -9.41 1.67
C VAL A 142 -0.94 -8.54 0.46
N LEU A 143 -1.98 -8.19 -0.30
CA LEU A 143 -1.85 -7.29 -1.45
C LEU A 143 -2.37 -5.89 -1.09
N ILE A 144 -1.60 -4.85 -1.38
CA ILE A 144 -1.95 -3.46 -1.10
C ILE A 144 -1.98 -2.68 -2.42
N GLU A 145 -3.16 -2.24 -2.83
CA GLU A 145 -3.35 -1.37 -4.00
C GLU A 145 -3.34 0.09 -3.58
N THR A 146 -2.56 0.93 -4.28
CA THR A 146 -2.64 2.38 -4.14
C THR A 146 -3.48 3.02 -5.24
N VAL A 147 -3.96 4.23 -4.99
CA VAL A 147 -4.84 5.00 -5.89
C VAL A 147 -4.18 5.25 -7.26
N GLY A 148 -2.86 5.39 -7.31
CA GLY A 148 -2.13 5.66 -8.55
C GLY A 148 -2.27 7.09 -9.08
N VAL A 149 -2.49 8.08 -8.21
CA VAL A 149 -2.39 9.51 -8.55
C VAL A 149 -1.74 10.28 -7.40
N GLY A 150 -0.57 10.88 -7.65
CA GLY A 150 0.10 11.84 -6.77
C GLY A 150 1.44 11.36 -6.20
N GLN A 151 1.65 11.62 -4.91
CA GLN A 151 2.84 11.19 -4.16
C GLN A 151 2.64 9.83 -3.48
N SER A 152 1.40 9.30 -3.49
CA SER A 152 1.06 8.03 -2.83
C SER A 152 1.60 6.80 -3.56
N GLU A 153 2.06 6.97 -4.79
CA GLU A 153 2.72 5.96 -5.60
C GLU A 153 4.03 5.50 -4.95
N THR A 154 4.72 6.39 -4.22
CA THR A 154 5.98 6.08 -3.56
C THR A 154 5.77 5.52 -2.16
N ASP A 155 4.68 5.89 -1.49
CA ASP A 155 4.37 5.44 -0.12
C ASP A 155 4.17 3.92 0.00
N VAL A 156 3.84 3.23 -1.10
CA VAL A 156 3.67 1.77 -1.10
C VAL A 156 4.95 1.03 -0.66
N VAL A 157 6.13 1.59 -0.92
CA VAL A 157 7.41 1.01 -0.52
C VAL A 157 7.57 0.94 1.00
N ARG A 158 6.84 1.80 1.73
CA ARG A 158 6.89 1.86 3.20
C ARG A 158 6.12 0.73 3.87
N VAL A 159 5.32 -0.03 3.12
CA VAL A 159 4.44 -1.07 3.68
C VAL A 159 4.56 -2.43 3.00
N ALA A 160 5.25 -2.52 1.86
CA ALA A 160 5.34 -3.72 1.05
C ALA A 160 6.76 -4.32 1.09
N ASP A 161 6.83 -5.66 1.08
CA ASP A 161 8.09 -6.38 0.85
C ASP A 161 8.44 -6.39 -0.63
N THR A 162 7.46 -6.33 -1.53
CA THR A 162 7.64 -6.32 -2.98
C THR A 162 6.70 -5.34 -3.62
N VAL A 163 7.22 -4.47 -4.48
CA VAL A 163 6.44 -3.44 -5.16
C VAL A 163 6.34 -3.78 -6.65
N LEU A 164 5.10 -3.90 -7.11
CA LEU A 164 4.71 -4.06 -8.51
C LEU A 164 4.36 -2.69 -9.08
N PHE A 165 5.08 -2.26 -10.11
CA PHE A 165 4.72 -1.06 -10.87
C PHE A 165 4.06 -1.45 -12.19
N CYS A 166 2.80 -1.07 -12.38
CA CYS A 166 2.05 -1.35 -13.59
C CYS A 166 2.30 -0.26 -14.63
N VAL A 167 2.63 -0.66 -15.85
CA VAL A 167 2.82 0.19 -17.02
C VAL A 167 1.73 -0.11 -18.05
N GLN A 168 1.16 0.94 -18.64
CA GLN A 168 0.18 0.80 -19.71
C GLN A 168 0.88 0.91 -21.08
N PRO A 169 0.68 -0.05 -22.00
CA PRO A 169 1.14 0.08 -23.38
C PRO A 169 0.58 1.33 -24.06
N GLY A 170 1.43 2.02 -24.82
CA GLY A 170 1.02 3.22 -25.57
C GLY A 170 0.76 4.48 -24.73
N SER A 171 0.94 4.44 -23.40
CA SER A 171 0.89 5.63 -22.54
C SER A 171 2.29 6.24 -22.41
N GLY A 172 2.45 7.49 -22.86
CA GLY A 172 3.69 8.25 -22.67
C GLY A 172 3.95 8.60 -21.20
N ASP A 173 2.90 8.60 -20.37
CA ASP A 173 2.97 8.99 -18.96
C ASP A 173 3.79 8.00 -18.14
N SER A 174 3.67 6.69 -18.43
CA SER A 174 4.39 5.64 -17.70
C SER A 174 5.91 5.80 -17.78
N LEU A 175 6.43 6.23 -18.93
CA LEU A 175 7.86 6.50 -19.12
C LEU A 175 8.28 7.81 -18.44
N GLN A 176 7.40 8.81 -18.42
CA GLN A 176 7.65 10.06 -17.70
C GLN A 176 7.71 9.85 -16.19
N PHE A 177 6.85 8.99 -15.64
CA PHE A 177 6.89 8.60 -14.23
C PHE A 177 8.25 7.97 -13.85
N MET A 178 8.73 7.01 -14.65
CA MET A 178 10.05 6.40 -14.43
C MET A 178 11.18 7.44 -14.40
N LYS A 179 11.12 8.44 -15.30
CA LYS A 179 12.09 9.55 -15.37
C LYS A 179 11.96 10.56 -14.23
N ALA A 180 10.85 10.56 -13.49
CA ALA A 180 10.58 11.47 -12.39
C ALA A 180 10.98 10.92 -11.01
N GLY A 181 11.87 9.91 -10.97
CA GLY A 181 12.35 9.30 -9.72
C GLY A 181 11.56 8.07 -9.25
N ILE A 182 10.58 7.59 -10.02
CA ILE A 182 9.83 6.35 -9.69
C ILE A 182 10.60 5.10 -10.12
N ALA A 183 11.64 5.21 -10.95
CA ALA A 183 12.44 4.08 -11.42
C ALA A 183 13.12 3.28 -10.29
N GLU A 184 13.37 3.90 -9.14
CA GLU A 184 14.02 3.28 -7.97
C GLU A 184 13.04 2.49 -7.07
N ILE A 185 11.74 2.59 -7.34
CA ILE A 185 10.68 2.08 -6.46
C ILE A 185 10.27 0.63 -6.76
N PRO A 186 10.07 0.20 -8.03
CA PRO A 186 9.59 -1.14 -8.30
C PRO A 186 10.66 -2.20 -8.04
N HIS A 187 10.21 -3.30 -7.46
CA HIS A 187 10.98 -4.55 -7.46
C HIS A 187 10.66 -5.37 -8.71
N ILE A 188 9.47 -5.17 -9.31
CA ILE A 188 9.00 -5.82 -10.54
C ILE A 188 8.18 -4.80 -11.33
N VAL A 189 8.41 -4.70 -12.64
CA VAL A 189 7.58 -3.89 -13.54
C VAL A 189 6.69 -4.78 -14.38
N LEU A 190 5.40 -4.43 -14.45
CA LEU A 190 4.37 -5.18 -15.16
C LEU A 190 3.81 -4.33 -16.29
N VAL A 191 4.16 -4.67 -17.52
CA VAL A 191 3.49 -4.13 -18.71
C VAL A 191 2.17 -4.86 -18.89
N THR A 192 1.11 -4.19 -18.44
CA THR A 192 -0.27 -4.68 -18.49
C THR A 192 -0.83 -4.68 -19.91
N LYS A 193 -2.04 -5.25 -20.12
CA LYS A 193 -2.72 -5.28 -21.43
C LYS A 193 -1.82 -5.85 -22.54
N ALA A 194 -1.09 -6.93 -22.21
CA ALA A 194 -0.16 -7.57 -23.14
C ALA A 194 -0.83 -8.11 -24.43
N ASP A 195 -2.15 -8.25 -24.42
CA ASP A 195 -3.00 -8.50 -25.58
C ASP A 195 -2.94 -7.42 -26.66
N MET A 196 -2.36 -6.24 -26.37
CA MET A 196 -2.03 -5.22 -27.36
C MET A 196 -0.76 -5.54 -28.17
N ASP A 197 -0.13 -6.70 -27.96
CA ASP A 197 0.95 -7.23 -28.78
C ASP A 197 2.14 -6.27 -29.02
N ARG A 198 2.12 -5.52 -30.13
CA ARG A 198 3.24 -4.68 -30.57
C ARG A 198 3.48 -3.53 -29.61
N GLU A 199 2.42 -2.87 -29.16
CA GLU A 199 2.44 -1.76 -28.22
C GLU A 199 2.98 -2.22 -26.88
N ALA A 200 2.60 -3.42 -26.43
CA ALA A 200 3.08 -3.98 -25.17
C ALA A 200 4.56 -4.36 -25.24
N ARG A 201 5.00 -5.00 -26.33
CA ARG A 201 6.43 -5.30 -26.55
C ARG A 201 7.28 -4.03 -26.62
N ARG A 202 6.78 -2.97 -27.26
CA ARG A 202 7.46 -1.66 -27.30
C ARG A 202 7.57 -1.04 -25.91
N ALA A 203 6.47 -1.00 -25.16
CA ALA A 203 6.47 -0.45 -23.80
C ALA A 203 7.44 -1.21 -22.88
N ARG A 204 7.51 -2.54 -23.01
CA ARG A 204 8.50 -3.35 -22.29
C ARG A 204 9.93 -2.94 -22.62
N ALA A 205 10.28 -2.84 -23.90
CA ALA A 205 11.62 -2.42 -24.33
C ALA A 205 11.96 -1.00 -23.84
N ASP A 206 10.99 -0.08 -23.89
CA ASP A 206 11.16 1.28 -23.40
C ASP A 206 11.42 1.31 -21.88
N VAL A 207 10.72 0.48 -21.10
CA VAL A 207 10.95 0.33 -19.64
C VAL A 207 12.30 -0.30 -19.34
N GLU A 208 12.66 -1.39 -20.03
CA GLU A 208 13.96 -2.05 -19.87
C GLU A 208 15.11 -1.07 -20.17
N GLY A 209 14.97 -0.23 -21.20
CA GLY A 209 15.91 0.84 -21.53
C GLY A 209 15.96 1.96 -20.49
N ALA A 210 14.84 2.29 -19.83
CA ALA A 210 14.83 3.28 -18.75
C ALA A 210 15.49 2.75 -17.47
N LEU A 211 15.23 1.48 -17.11
CA LEU A 211 15.81 0.83 -15.94
C LEU A 211 17.32 0.65 -16.07
N SER A 212 17.82 0.32 -17.26
CA SER A 212 19.27 0.16 -17.48
C SER A 212 20.05 1.47 -17.31
N LEU A 213 19.42 2.62 -17.50
CA LEU A 213 20.02 3.94 -17.27
C LEU A 213 19.98 4.37 -15.80
N ALA A 214 19.02 3.84 -15.03
CA ALA A 214 18.80 4.18 -13.63
C ALA A 214 19.46 3.19 -12.66
N SER A 215 20.03 2.09 -13.15
CA SER A 215 20.53 1.01 -12.32
C SER A 215 21.78 1.44 -11.52
N GLU A 216 21.61 1.57 -10.21
CA GLU A 216 22.71 1.47 -9.25
C GLU A 216 23.09 -0.02 -9.04
N GLU A 217 24.21 -0.29 -8.36
CA GLU A 217 24.65 -1.66 -8.01
C GLU A 217 23.66 -2.30 -7.01
N SER A 218 22.59 -2.92 -7.53
CA SER A 218 21.64 -3.75 -6.78
C SER A 218 21.79 -5.22 -7.16
N ASP A 219 21.77 -6.10 -6.16
CA ASP A 219 21.79 -7.56 -6.36
C ASP A 219 20.49 -8.11 -6.97
N TRP A 220 19.43 -7.29 -7.05
CA TRP A 220 18.17 -7.64 -7.70
C TRP A 220 17.97 -6.86 -9.00
N LEU A 221 18.06 -7.58 -10.12
CA LEU A 221 17.71 -7.04 -11.43
C LEU A 221 16.19 -6.98 -11.57
N ILE A 222 15.64 -5.76 -11.65
CA ILE A 222 14.19 -5.52 -11.75
C ILE A 222 13.63 -6.16 -13.04
N PRO A 223 12.83 -7.23 -12.94
CA PRO A 223 12.27 -7.89 -14.12
C PRO A 223 11.10 -7.08 -14.69
N VAL A 224 11.03 -7.02 -16.02
CA VAL A 224 9.93 -6.40 -16.77
C VAL A 224 9.10 -7.49 -17.44
N LEU A 225 7.90 -7.71 -16.94
CA LEU A 225 7.00 -8.79 -17.39
C LEU A 225 5.85 -8.24 -18.22
N LEU A 226 5.36 -9.05 -19.17
CA LEU A 226 4.14 -8.78 -19.92
C LEU A 226 2.99 -9.56 -19.29
N VAL A 227 1.86 -8.91 -19.05
CA VAL A 227 0.68 -9.56 -18.46
C VAL A 227 -0.61 -9.11 -19.15
N SER A 228 -1.46 -10.08 -19.50
CA SER A 228 -2.84 -9.82 -19.93
C SER A 228 -3.81 -10.44 -18.94
N SER A 229 -4.32 -9.60 -18.02
CA SER A 229 -5.30 -10.04 -17.02
C SER A 229 -6.59 -10.57 -17.66
N GLN A 230 -6.97 -10.08 -18.85
CA GLN A 230 -8.17 -10.54 -19.56
C GLN A 230 -7.99 -11.93 -20.15
N ARG A 231 -6.80 -12.25 -20.66
CA ARG A 231 -6.48 -13.55 -21.26
C ARG A 231 -5.92 -14.56 -20.24
N GLY A 232 -5.61 -14.11 -19.02
CA GLY A 232 -4.92 -14.90 -18.01
C GLY A 232 -3.42 -15.13 -18.31
N GLU A 233 -2.88 -14.50 -19.34
CA GLU A 233 -1.52 -14.73 -19.82
C GLU A 233 -0.51 -13.98 -18.94
N GLY A 234 0.57 -14.67 -18.54
CA GLY A 234 1.65 -14.10 -17.73
C GLY A 234 1.36 -14.02 -16.23
N VAL A 235 0.14 -14.29 -15.77
CA VAL A 235 -0.25 -14.19 -14.35
C VAL A 235 0.57 -15.13 -13.46
N ASP A 236 0.75 -16.39 -13.87
CA ASP A 236 1.57 -17.34 -13.13
C ASP A 236 3.04 -16.92 -13.05
N GLN A 237 3.58 -16.38 -14.14
CA GLN A 237 4.94 -15.84 -14.16
C GLN A 237 5.10 -14.68 -13.18
N VAL A 238 4.10 -13.79 -13.09
CA VAL A 238 4.11 -12.70 -12.10
C VAL A 238 4.15 -13.26 -10.68
N ILE A 239 3.33 -14.26 -10.36
CA ILE A 239 3.33 -14.89 -9.03
C ILE A 239 4.68 -15.54 -8.74
N ASP A 240 5.24 -16.28 -9.69
CA ASP A 240 6.53 -16.94 -9.54
C ASP A 240 7.66 -15.93 -9.32
N THR A 241 7.64 -14.79 -10.02
CA THR A 241 8.62 -13.72 -9.84
C THR A 241 8.46 -13.00 -8.49
N ILE A 242 7.23 -12.85 -7.99
CA ILE A 242 6.99 -12.37 -6.61
C ILE A 242 7.61 -13.32 -5.60
N ASP A 243 7.44 -14.63 -5.78
CA ASP A 243 8.02 -15.65 -4.91
C ASP A 243 9.56 -15.67 -4.99
N GLN A 244 10.13 -15.46 -6.19
CA GLN A 244 11.57 -15.33 -6.40
C GLN A 244 12.13 -14.11 -5.65
N HIS A 245 11.47 -12.95 -5.74
CA HIS A 245 11.87 -11.77 -4.99
C HIS A 245 11.74 -11.98 -3.48
N ALA A 246 10.66 -12.63 -3.03
CA ALA A 246 10.49 -13.01 -1.64
C ALA A 246 11.66 -13.90 -1.14
N ALA A 247 12.09 -14.87 -1.95
CA ALA A 247 13.23 -15.72 -1.66
C ALA A 247 14.56 -14.95 -1.67
N HIS A 248 14.75 -14.04 -2.62
CA HIS A 248 15.91 -13.16 -2.71
C HIS A 248 16.09 -12.30 -1.45
N LEU A 249 14.99 -11.70 -0.96
CA LEU A 249 15.02 -10.95 0.31
C LEU A 249 15.46 -11.82 1.49
N GLY A 250 15.05 -13.09 1.52
CA GLY A 250 15.46 -14.06 2.54
C GLY A 250 15.49 -13.47 3.96
N PRO A 251 16.62 -13.54 4.69
CA PRO A 251 16.78 -12.91 6.01
C PRO A 251 16.73 -11.38 6.01
N GLN A 252 17.12 -10.71 4.92
CA GLN A 252 17.11 -9.24 4.79
C GLN A 252 15.69 -8.66 4.85
N ARG A 253 14.66 -9.48 4.62
CA ARG A 253 13.26 -9.06 4.78
C ARG A 253 12.98 -8.46 6.16
N ALA A 254 13.61 -8.98 7.21
CA ALA A 254 13.43 -8.46 8.56
C ALA A 254 13.99 -7.03 8.71
N SER A 255 15.17 -6.75 8.16
CA SER A 255 15.76 -5.40 8.18
C SER A 255 14.98 -4.41 7.32
N VAL A 256 14.48 -4.84 6.16
CA VAL A 256 13.59 -4.00 5.33
C VAL A 256 12.33 -3.60 6.12
N ARG A 257 11.68 -4.57 6.77
CA ARG A 257 10.49 -4.30 7.60
C ARG A 257 10.78 -3.45 8.84
N GLN A 258 11.98 -3.57 9.40
CA GLN A 258 12.43 -2.73 10.52
C GLN A 258 12.57 -1.27 10.08
N ALA A 259 13.25 -1.02 8.96
CA ALA A 259 13.39 0.32 8.40
C ALA A 259 12.02 0.95 8.09
N GLN A 260 11.11 0.18 7.48
CA GLN A 260 9.72 0.58 7.25
C GLN A 260 8.99 0.98 8.55
N ALA A 261 9.21 0.23 9.63
CA ALA A 261 8.59 0.52 10.93
C ALA A 261 9.17 1.80 11.57
N GLU A 262 10.47 2.04 11.43
CA GLU A 262 11.14 3.26 11.91
C GLU A 262 10.66 4.50 11.14
N ASP A 263 10.56 4.40 9.81
CA ASP A 263 10.02 5.45 8.95
C ASP A 263 8.58 5.78 9.32
N TRP A 264 7.75 4.73 9.48
CA TRP A 264 6.36 4.87 9.90
C TRP A 264 6.25 5.56 11.26
N LEU A 265 7.07 5.16 12.24
CA LEU A 265 7.06 5.75 13.58
C LEU A 265 7.41 7.24 13.53
N ALA A 266 8.48 7.60 12.82
CA ALA A 266 8.91 8.98 12.68
C ALA A 266 7.82 9.84 11.99
N GLU A 267 7.22 9.33 10.92
CA GLU A 267 6.12 9.99 10.22
C GLU A 267 4.89 10.17 11.11
N PHE A 268 4.50 9.14 11.85
CA PHE A 268 3.31 9.19 12.71
C PHE A 268 3.48 10.12 13.91
N VAL A 269 4.71 10.22 14.45
CA VAL A 269 5.06 11.25 15.44
C VAL A 269 4.89 12.65 14.84
N ARG A 270 5.46 12.93 13.65
CA ARG A 270 5.28 14.22 12.98
C ARG A 270 3.81 14.55 12.74
N GLU A 271 3.02 13.59 12.27
CA GLU A 271 1.58 13.76 12.04
C GLU A 271 0.83 14.08 13.34
N ARG A 272 1.06 13.30 14.40
CA ARG A 272 0.37 13.45 15.70
C ARG A 272 0.67 14.81 16.33
N PHE A 273 1.95 15.17 16.41
CA PHE A 273 2.36 16.43 17.02
C PHE A 273 2.09 17.63 16.13
N GLY A 274 2.07 17.49 14.80
CA GLY A 274 1.62 18.54 13.89
C GLY A 274 0.13 18.88 14.08
N ARG A 275 -0.73 17.87 14.21
CA ARG A 275 -2.17 18.07 14.51
C ARG A 275 -2.39 18.66 15.89
N GLU A 276 -1.66 18.19 16.89
CA GLU A 276 -1.72 18.74 18.24
C GLU A 276 -1.22 20.18 18.28
N GLY A 277 -0.15 20.49 17.56
CA GLY A 277 0.37 21.85 17.38
C GLY A 277 -0.67 22.78 16.78
N LEU A 278 -1.38 22.35 15.73
CA LEU A 278 -2.50 23.13 15.16
C LEU A 278 -3.65 23.33 16.15
N LYS A 279 -4.03 22.31 16.92
CA LYS A 279 -5.05 22.45 17.96
C LYS A 279 -4.65 23.49 19.01
N ARG A 280 -3.40 23.45 19.47
CA ARG A 280 -2.85 24.39 20.46
C ARG A 280 -2.71 25.80 19.89
N ALA A 281 -2.31 25.93 18.62
CA ALA A 281 -2.19 27.21 17.94
C ALA A 281 -3.55 27.91 17.73
N GLY A 282 -4.65 27.15 17.74
CA GLY A 282 -5.99 27.66 17.48
C GLY A 282 -6.16 28.09 16.01
N THR A 283 -7.11 29.00 15.77
CA THR A 283 -7.38 29.49 14.42
C THR A 283 -6.23 30.38 13.94
N LEU A 284 -5.57 29.96 12.85
CA LEU A 284 -4.54 30.74 12.19
C LEU A 284 -5.17 31.72 11.19
N THR A 285 -5.09 33.02 11.48
CA THR A 285 -5.53 34.09 10.57
C THR A 285 -4.34 34.96 10.19
N LEU A 286 -4.10 35.13 8.90
CA LEU A 286 -3.07 36.04 8.39
C LEU A 286 -3.73 37.33 7.92
N ALA A 287 -3.39 38.47 8.54
CA ALA A 287 -3.90 39.76 8.11
C ALA A 287 -3.32 40.17 6.73
N ALA A 288 -4.09 40.91 5.94
CA ALA A 288 -3.65 41.38 4.62
C ALA A 288 -2.35 42.20 4.76
N GLY A 289 -1.35 41.89 3.92
CA GLY A 289 -0.02 42.52 3.96
C GLY A 289 0.94 41.97 5.04
N SER A 290 0.51 41.00 5.86
CA SER A 290 1.38 40.36 6.86
C SER A 290 2.24 39.26 6.25
N SER A 291 3.47 39.09 6.76
CA SER A 291 4.36 38.01 6.35
C SER A 291 3.96 36.67 6.98
N PRO A 292 3.72 35.61 6.20
CA PRO A 292 3.44 34.28 6.75
C PRO A 292 4.64 33.71 7.54
N PHE A 293 5.87 34.11 7.22
CA PHE A 293 7.07 33.65 7.92
C PHE A 293 7.19 34.24 9.33
N SER A 294 6.88 35.53 9.47
CA SER A 294 6.85 36.19 10.78
C SER A 294 5.72 35.66 11.65
N ALA A 295 4.53 35.45 11.07
CA ALA A 295 3.40 34.84 11.77
C ALA A 295 3.72 33.41 12.25
N LEU A 296 4.42 32.61 11.43
CA LEU A 296 4.89 31.28 11.85
C LEU A 296 5.86 31.36 13.03
N ALA A 297 6.82 32.29 13.02
CA ALA A 297 7.76 32.46 14.13
C ALA A 297 7.05 32.80 15.45
N GLU A 298 6.03 33.66 15.40
CA GLU A 298 5.20 33.99 16.57
C GLU A 298 4.38 32.80 17.08
N VAL A 299 3.75 32.04 16.17
CA VAL A 299 3.04 30.81 16.54
C VAL A 299 4.00 29.79 17.15
N ALA A 300 5.17 29.58 16.54
CA ALA A 300 6.17 28.64 17.03
C ALA A 300 6.67 29.01 18.44
N GLY A 301 6.97 30.30 18.68
CA GLY A 301 7.36 30.78 20.01
C GLY A 301 6.30 30.52 21.08
N ARG A 302 5.01 30.73 20.76
CA ARG A 302 3.89 30.44 21.67
C ARG A 302 3.70 28.95 21.96
N LEU A 303 4.07 28.07 21.04
CA LEU A 303 3.94 26.62 21.22
C LEU A 303 5.10 25.99 22.02
N GLN A 304 6.20 26.73 22.21
CA GLN A 304 7.40 26.28 22.94
C GLN A 304 7.42 26.72 24.41
N GLY A 305 6.68 27.77 24.77
CA GLY A 305 6.52 28.27 26.15
C GLY A 305 5.31 27.70 26.84
#